data_AF-A0A6I9YVW3-F1
#
_entry.id   AF-A0A6I9YVW3-F1
#
_cell.length_a   1.000
_cell.length_b   1.000
_cell.length_c   1.000
_cell.angle_alpha   90.00
_cell.angle_beta   90.00
_cell.angle_gamma   90.00
#
_symmetry.space_group_name_H-M   'P 1'
#
loop_
_entity.id
_entity.type
_entity.pdbx_description
1 polymer ?
#
loop_
_entity_poly.entity_id
_entity_poly.type
_entity_poly.pdbx_seq_one_letter_code
_entity_poly.pdbx_strand_id
1 'polypeptide(L)'
;MMQGFARLLINLLKKKELLSRDDLELPWRPLYEMLERILYSKTEHLGLNWFPNSVESVLKTLVKNCRLYFPESATAEMLDEWRPLMCPFDVTMQKAITYFELFLPTTLPPECHHKGF
;
A
#
# COMPACT_ATOMS: atom_id res chain seq x y z
N MET A 1 19.52 3.32 1.58
CA MET A 1 19.18 2.64 2.84
C MET A 1 17.76 2.06 2.82
N MET A 2 16.70 2.87 2.65
CA MET A 2 15.30 2.39 2.63
C MET A 2 15.03 1.25 1.62
N GLN A 3 15.52 1.35 0.38
CA GLN A 3 15.32 0.28 -0.61
C GLN A 3 15.89 -1.08 -0.19
N GLY A 4 16.98 -1.10 0.59
CA GLY A 4 17.55 -2.35 1.10
C GLY A 4 16.59 -3.05 2.05
N PHE A 5 16.01 -2.29 2.99
CA PHE A 5 15.01 -2.80 3.93
C PHE A 5 13.72 -3.21 3.22
N ALA A 6 13.26 -2.42 2.25
CA ALA A 6 12.09 -2.78 1.44
C ALA A 6 12.31 -4.11 0.71
N ARG A 7 13.47 -4.32 0.08
CA ARG A 7 13.81 -5.57 -0.61
C ARG A 7 13.94 -6.75 0.35
N LEU A 8 14.51 -6.53 1.54
CA LEU A 8 14.59 -7.56 2.57
C LEU A 8 13.19 -7.99 3.01
N LEU A 9 12.31 -7.04 3.32
CA LEU A 9 10.94 -7.32 3.74
C LEU A 9 10.12 -7.99 2.64
N ILE A 10 10.28 -7.56 1.37
CA ILE A 10 9.71 -8.26 0.21
C ILE A 10 10.16 -9.73 0.20
N ASN A 11 11.45 -10.01 0.39
CA ASN A 11 11.97 -11.37 0.36
C ASN A 11 11.44 -12.23 1.52
N LEU A 12 11.29 -11.64 2.71
CA LEU A 12 10.74 -12.32 3.89
C LEU A 12 9.25 -12.67 3.69
N LEU A 13 8.46 -11.77 3.10
CA LEU A 13 7.02 -11.95 2.91
C LEU A 13 6.64 -12.64 1.59
N LYS A 14 7.62 -12.98 0.74
CA LYS A 14 7.39 -13.51 -0.60
C LYS A 14 6.66 -14.86 -0.60
N LYS A 15 6.96 -15.72 0.38
CA LYS A 15 6.37 -17.06 0.54
C LYS A 15 5.16 -17.00 1.48
N LYS A 16 4.01 -16.64 0.92
CA LYS A 16 2.76 -16.40 1.67
C LYS A 16 2.23 -17.64 2.38
N GLU A 17 2.61 -18.82 1.91
CA GLU A 17 2.26 -20.12 2.49
C GLU A 17 2.98 -20.41 3.82
N LEU A 18 4.05 -19.66 4.16
CA LEU A 18 4.84 -19.90 5.37
C LEU A 18 4.41 -19.05 6.57
N LEU A 19 3.53 -18.07 6.37
CA LEU A 19 3.15 -17.12 7.40
C LEU A 19 1.66 -16.80 7.29
N SER A 20 0.92 -17.09 8.34
CA SER A 20 -0.52 -16.78 8.40
C SER A 20 -0.76 -15.35 8.88
N ARG A 21 -2.01 -14.89 8.78
CA ARG A 21 -2.43 -13.61 9.34
C ARG A 21 -2.49 -13.61 10.86
N ASP A 22 -2.64 -14.80 11.46
CA ASP A 22 -2.63 -14.97 12.91
C ASP A 22 -1.21 -14.80 13.48
N ASP A 23 -0.19 -15.07 12.66
CA ASP A 23 1.23 -14.94 13.04
C ASP A 23 1.76 -13.51 12.86
N LEU A 24 1.17 -12.72 11.96
CA LEU A 24 1.65 -11.39 11.62
C LEU A 24 0.52 -10.45 11.20
N GLU A 25 0.44 -9.32 11.90
CA GLU A 25 -0.35 -8.16 11.52
C GLU A 25 0.57 -6.96 11.24
N LEU A 26 0.37 -6.30 10.09
CA LEU A 26 1.15 -5.14 9.66
C LEU A 26 0.23 -3.91 9.48
N PRO A 27 0.54 -2.77 10.09
CA PRO A 27 -0.25 -1.56 9.90
C PRO A 27 -0.06 -1.02 8.47
N TRP A 28 -1.16 -0.69 7.79
CA TRP A 28 -1.14 -0.18 6.43
C TRP A 28 -0.72 1.31 6.35
N ARG A 29 -1.05 2.10 7.39
CA ARG A 29 -0.90 3.56 7.39
C ARG A 29 0.55 4.04 7.20
N PRO A 30 1.58 3.47 7.86
CA PRO A 30 2.97 3.86 7.62
C PRO A 30 3.42 3.58 6.17
N LEU A 31 2.93 2.50 5.56
CA LEU A 31 3.22 2.19 4.16
C LEU A 31 2.53 3.18 3.22
N TYR A 32 1.29 3.55 3.53
CA TYR A 32 0.54 4.58 2.81
C TYR A 32 1.24 5.94 2.85
N GLU A 33 1.61 6.43 4.04
CA GLU A 33 2.32 7.70 4.22
C GLU A 33 3.68 7.71 3.50
N MET A 34 4.42 6.60 3.55
CA MET A 34 5.68 6.47 2.82
C MET A 34 5.48 6.53 1.30
N LEU A 35 4.45 5.85 0.80
CA LEU A 35 4.12 5.81 -0.63
C LEU A 35 3.61 7.18 -1.11
N GLU A 36 2.72 7.83 -0.36
CA GLU A 36 2.23 9.19 -0.61
C GLU A 36 3.40 10.19 -0.72
N ARG A 37 4.34 10.16 0.22
CA ARG A 37 5.51 11.06 0.24
C ARG A 37 6.42 10.91 -0.98
N ILE A 38 6.47 9.71 -1.56
CA ILE A 38 7.39 9.40 -2.66
C ILE A 38 6.70 9.55 -4.02
N LEU A 39 5.52 8.98 -4.20
CA LEU A 39 4.82 9.00 -5.49
C LEU A 39 4.11 10.34 -5.76
N TYR A 40 3.67 11.04 -4.72
CA TYR A 40 2.92 12.29 -4.83
C TYR A 40 3.66 13.45 -4.15
N SER A 41 4.99 13.43 -4.24
CA SER A 41 5.87 14.44 -3.66
C SER A 41 5.60 15.83 -4.25
N LYS A 42 5.21 16.77 -3.38
CA LYS A 42 5.00 18.18 -3.76
C LYS A 42 6.30 18.94 -4.05
N THR A 43 7.45 18.33 -3.81
CA THR A 43 8.75 19.03 -3.86
C THR A 43 9.77 18.34 -4.76
N GLU A 44 9.46 17.15 -5.29
CA GLU A 44 10.30 16.46 -6.27
C GLU A 44 10.38 17.23 -7.60
N HIS A 45 9.25 17.70 -8.12
CA HIS A 45 9.21 18.52 -9.35
C HIS A 45 9.96 19.86 -9.20
N LEU A 46 10.20 20.31 -7.97
CA LEU A 46 11.02 21.49 -7.65
C LEU A 46 12.51 21.16 -7.50
N GLY A 47 12.91 19.89 -7.62
CA GLY A 47 14.28 19.44 -7.44
C GLY A 47 14.77 19.43 -6.00
N LEU A 48 13.88 19.57 -5.02
CA LEU A 48 14.23 19.54 -3.59
C LEU A 48 14.37 18.11 -3.04
N ASN A 49 13.76 17.14 -3.73
CA ASN A 49 13.86 15.72 -3.43
C ASN A 49 14.34 14.99 -4.69
N TRP A 50 15.29 14.07 -4.51
CA TRP A 50 15.82 13.23 -5.56
C TRP A 50 15.62 11.77 -5.18
N PHE A 51 14.67 11.12 -5.85
CA PHE A 51 14.39 9.71 -5.61
C PHE A 51 15.07 8.82 -6.67
N PRO A 52 15.56 7.63 -6.29
CA PRO A 52 16.05 6.68 -7.28
C PRO A 52 14.93 6.21 -8.22
N ASN A 53 15.20 6.09 -9.52
CA ASN A 53 14.22 5.66 -10.53
C ASN A 53 13.48 4.35 -10.22
N SER A 54 14.09 3.48 -9.42
CA SER A 54 13.52 2.17 -9.02
C SER A 54 12.68 2.21 -7.75
N VAL A 55 12.61 3.35 -7.04
CA VAL A 55 11.98 3.39 -5.71
C VAL A 55 10.48 3.10 -5.78
N GLU A 56 9.81 3.63 -6.80
CA GLU A 56 8.37 3.47 -6.97
C GLU A 56 8.02 2.00 -7.16
N SER A 57 8.71 1.29 -8.06
CA SER A 57 8.44 -0.12 -8.34
C SER A 57 8.73 -1.02 -7.13
N VAL A 58 9.80 -0.72 -6.37
CA VAL A 58 10.12 -1.44 -5.13
C VAL A 58 9.05 -1.21 -4.07
N LEU A 59 8.57 0.01 -3.89
CA LEU A 59 7.53 0.32 -2.91
C LEU A 59 6.17 -0.28 -3.27
N LYS A 60 5.77 -0.19 -4.53
CA LYS A 60 4.54 -0.86 -5.02
C LYS A 60 4.60 -2.36 -4.75
N THR A 61 5.76 -2.98 -5.01
CA THR A 61 5.98 -4.41 -4.73
C THR A 61 5.92 -4.71 -3.23
N LEU A 62 6.51 -3.86 -2.40
CA LEU A 62 6.48 -4.00 -0.94
C LEU A 62 5.04 -3.99 -0.42
N VAL A 63 4.24 -3.00 -0.81
CA VAL A 63 2.84 -2.88 -0.38
C VAL A 63 2.05 -4.12 -0.81
N LYS A 64 2.21 -4.58 -2.05
CA LYS A 64 1.54 -5.80 -2.56
C LYS A 64 1.89 -7.06 -1.75
N ASN A 65 3.10 -7.17 -1.20
CA ASN A 65 3.50 -8.29 -0.33
C ASN A 65 2.98 -8.12 1.10
N CYS A 66 2.90 -6.89 1.62
CA CYS A 66 2.39 -6.62 2.97
C CYS A 66 0.86 -6.72 3.06
N ARG A 67 0.16 -6.51 1.95
CA ARG A 67 -1.32 -6.42 1.87
C ARG A 67 -2.08 -7.58 2.50
N LEU A 68 -1.51 -8.79 2.48
CA LEU A 68 -2.14 -9.97 3.09
C LEU A 68 -2.25 -9.84 4.61
N TYR A 69 -1.34 -9.09 5.24
CA TYR A 69 -1.17 -9.00 6.68
C TYR A 69 -1.81 -7.74 7.27
N PHE A 70 -2.58 -6.98 6.48
CA PHE A 70 -3.27 -5.82 7.02
C PHE A 70 -4.38 -6.24 8.00
N PRO A 71 -4.69 -5.41 9.02
CA PRO A 71 -5.79 -5.67 9.94
C PRO A 71 -7.12 -5.81 9.20
N GLU A 72 -8.08 -6.51 9.79
CA GLU A 72 -9.43 -6.62 9.22
C GLU A 72 -10.16 -5.28 9.10
N SER A 73 -9.84 -4.31 9.96
CA SER A 73 -10.40 -2.95 9.90
C SER A 73 -9.84 -2.11 8.74
N ALA A 74 -8.72 -2.53 8.14
CA ALA A 74 -7.96 -1.72 7.20
C ALA A 74 -8.79 -1.35 5.95
N THR A 75 -9.61 -2.26 5.44
CA THR A 75 -10.47 -1.98 4.27
C THR A 75 -11.40 -0.80 4.54
N ALA A 76 -12.09 -0.78 5.69
CA ALA A 76 -13.02 0.28 6.03
C ALA A 76 -12.28 1.62 6.18
N GLU A 77 -11.16 1.63 6.91
CA GLU A 77 -10.33 2.83 7.08
C GLU A 77 -9.80 3.38 5.75
N MET A 78 -9.34 2.51 4.84
CA MET A 78 -8.86 2.89 3.50
C MET A 78 -9.98 3.47 2.63
N LEU A 79 -11.17 2.88 2.68
CA LEU A 79 -12.32 3.37 1.93
C LEU A 79 -12.75 4.75 2.45
N ASP A 80 -12.81 4.94 3.75
CA ASP A 80 -13.15 6.23 4.35
C ASP A 80 -12.13 7.32 4.00
N GLU A 81 -10.84 6.98 3.98
CA GLU A 81 -9.75 7.90 3.63
C GLU A 81 -9.74 8.27 2.13
N TRP A 82 -9.97 7.31 1.22
CA TRP A 82 -9.78 7.54 -0.23
C TRP A 82 -11.05 7.81 -1.00
N ARG A 83 -12.24 7.53 -0.45
CA ARG A 83 -13.52 7.86 -1.08
C ARG A 83 -13.66 9.34 -1.46
N PRO A 84 -13.21 10.33 -0.66
CA PRO A 84 -13.25 11.73 -1.06
C PRO A 84 -12.45 12.06 -2.34
N LEU A 85 -11.44 11.26 -2.66
CA LEU A 85 -10.59 11.46 -3.85
C LEU A 85 -11.25 11.00 -5.15
N MET A 86 -12.39 10.31 -5.07
CA MET A 86 -13.09 9.68 -6.20
C MET A 86 -13.95 10.65 -7.02
N CYS A 87 -13.44 11.84 -7.33
CA CYS A 87 -14.08 12.76 -8.27
C CYS A 87 -13.72 12.34 -9.71
N PRO A 88 -14.66 11.82 -10.53
CA PRO A 88 -14.35 11.29 -11.86
C PRO A 88 -13.86 12.35 -12.86
N PHE A 89 -13.95 13.64 -12.50
CA PHE A 89 -13.54 14.76 -13.32
C PHE A 89 -12.20 15.38 -12.90
N ASP A 90 -11.56 14.88 -11.83
CA ASP A 90 -10.30 15.40 -11.31
C ASP A 90 -9.18 14.34 -11.32
N VAL A 91 -7.92 14.81 -11.36
CA VAL A 91 -6.72 13.96 -11.34
C VAL A 91 -6.60 13.15 -10.05
N THR A 92 -7.28 13.55 -8.98
CA THR A 92 -7.34 12.81 -7.71
C THR A 92 -7.97 11.42 -7.86
N MET A 93 -8.82 11.21 -8.87
CA MET A 93 -9.39 9.89 -9.14
C MET A 93 -8.31 8.87 -9.47
N GLN A 94 -7.36 9.22 -10.33
CA GLN A 94 -6.26 8.33 -10.69
C GLN A 94 -5.44 7.94 -9.45
N LYS A 95 -5.27 8.87 -8.51
CA LYS A 95 -4.61 8.63 -7.23
C LYS A 95 -5.41 7.67 -6.34
N ALA A 96 -6.72 7.86 -6.22
CA ALA A 96 -7.60 6.95 -5.50
C ALA A 96 -7.52 5.51 -6.05
N ILE A 97 -7.64 5.36 -7.37
CA ILE A 97 -7.55 4.05 -8.04
C ILE A 97 -6.19 3.39 -7.81
N THR A 98 -5.10 4.16 -7.86
CA THR A 98 -3.75 3.65 -7.56
C THR A 98 -3.67 3.12 -6.12
N TYR A 99 -4.28 3.80 -5.15
CA TYR A 99 -4.31 3.32 -3.77
C TYR A 99 -5.14 2.06 -3.60
N PHE A 100 -6.32 1.99 -4.21
CA PHE A 100 -7.13 0.77 -4.18
C PHE A 100 -6.40 -0.42 -4.81
N GLU A 101 -5.75 -0.25 -5.96
CA GLU A 101 -4.98 -1.33 -6.61
C GLU A 101 -3.89 -1.89 -5.69
N LEU A 102 -3.21 -0.99 -4.96
CA LEU A 102 -2.06 -1.35 -4.15
C LEU A 102 -2.42 -1.92 -2.78
N PHE A 103 -3.40 -1.31 -2.10
CA PHE A 103 -3.64 -1.55 -0.68
C PHE A 103 -4.87 -2.38 -0.37
N LEU A 104 -5.91 -2.34 -1.21
CA LEU A 104 -7.20 -2.95 -0.87
C LEU A 104 -7.07 -4.48 -0.78
N PRO A 105 -7.32 -5.11 0.38
CA PRO A 105 -7.16 -6.55 0.52
C PRO A 105 -8.19 -7.33 -0.30
N THR A 106 -7.73 -8.20 -1.21
CA THR A 106 -8.59 -9.03 -2.10
C THR A 106 -8.50 -10.52 -1.83
N THR A 107 -7.83 -10.92 -0.75
CA THR A 107 -7.55 -12.32 -0.40
C THR A 107 -7.87 -12.58 1.07
N LEU A 108 -8.94 -11.95 1.56
CA LEU A 108 -9.49 -12.24 2.89
C LEU A 108 -10.09 -13.65 2.89
N PRO A 109 -10.08 -14.36 4.04
CA PRO A 109 -10.73 -15.64 4.15
C PRO A 109 -12.27 -15.47 4.12
N PRO A 110 -13.05 -16.51 3.75
CA PRO A 110 -14.50 -16.42 3.53
C PRO A 110 -15.28 -15.82 4.69
N GLU A 111 -14.85 -16.09 5.93
CA GLU A 111 -15.47 -15.59 7.16
C GLU A 111 -15.39 -14.06 7.24
N CYS A 112 -14.37 -13.47 6.62
CA CYS A 112 -14.06 -12.03 6.65
C CYS A 112 -14.42 -11.29 5.35
N HIS A 113 -15.06 -11.93 4.37
CA HIS A 113 -15.42 -11.26 3.10
C HIS A 113 -16.31 -10.03 3.31
N HIS A 114 -17.15 -10.02 4.34
CA HIS A 114 -17.98 -8.86 4.69
C HIS A 114 -17.18 -7.62 5.15
N LYS A 115 -15.89 -7.80 5.48
CA LYS A 115 -14.94 -6.73 5.82
C LYS A 115 -13.99 -6.41 4.66
N GLY A 116 -14.22 -7.02 3.48
CA GLY A 116 -13.38 -6.92 2.29
C GLY A 116 -14.19 -6.96 1.00
N PHE A 117 -13.54 -7.49 -0.04
CA PHE A 117 -14.12 -7.77 -1.36
C PHE A 117 -13.95 -9.24 -1.71
#